data_AF-A0A6N6KKH2-F1
#
_entry.id   AF-A0A6N6KKH2-F1
#
_cell.length_a   1.000
_cell.length_b   1.000
_cell.length_c   1.000
_cell.angle_alpha   90.00
_cell.angle_beta   90.00
_cell.angle_gamma   90.00
#
_symmetry.space_group_name_H-M   'P 1'
#
loop_
_entity.id
_entity.type
_entity.pdbx_description
1 polymer ?
#
loop_
_entity_poly.entity_id
_entity_poly.type
_entity_poly.pdbx_seq_one_letter_code
_entity_poly.pdbx_strand_id
1 'polypeptide(L)'
;MEGLKALLEGAQPLFEAKMQKAVELEDRTNFPTGPPSITKPSFERYGEWLIEKGRYEEAREQFDKALVRMPNRSKSLKGKLAALKALNQLDEAEEVQNELEAIYAQADDDVKMFLKE
;
A
#
# COMPACT_ATOMS: atom_id res chain seq x y z
N MET A 1 -3.50 6.86 -17.27
CA MET A 1 -4.69 7.13 -16.45
C MET A 1 -5.87 6.18 -16.70
N GLU A 2 -5.70 5.10 -17.50
CA GLU A 2 -6.82 4.21 -17.87
C GLU A 2 -7.39 3.41 -16.69
N GLY A 3 -6.55 2.96 -15.74
CA GLY A 3 -7.02 2.23 -14.55
C GLY A 3 -7.96 3.09 -13.70
N LEU A 4 -7.53 4.30 -13.31
CA LEU A 4 -8.37 5.22 -12.53
C LEU A 4 -9.67 5.60 -13.28
N LYS A 5 -9.60 5.77 -14.60
CA LYS A 5 -10.80 5.98 -15.42
C LYS A 5 -11.76 4.80 -15.36
N ALA A 6 -11.26 3.57 -15.44
CA ALA A 6 -12.08 2.36 -15.32
C ALA A 6 -12.77 2.24 -13.95
N LEU A 7 -12.12 2.69 -12.86
CA LEU A 7 -12.75 2.75 -11.53
C LEU A 7 -13.93 3.72 -11.51
N LEU A 8 -13.76 4.91 -12.10
CA LEU A 8 -14.82 5.91 -12.22
C LEU A 8 -16.00 5.44 -13.09
N GLU A 9 -15.72 4.56 -14.06
CA GLU A 9 -16.73 3.94 -14.94
C GLU A 9 -17.31 2.64 -14.37
N GLY A 10 -16.90 2.22 -13.16
CA GLY A 10 -17.38 1.00 -12.51
C GLY A 10 -16.85 -0.30 -13.13
N ALA A 11 -15.91 -0.23 -14.08
CA ALA A 11 -15.33 -1.37 -14.77
C ALA A 11 -14.24 -2.06 -13.93
N GLN A 12 -14.67 -2.71 -12.84
CA GLN A 12 -13.79 -3.39 -11.86
C GLN A 12 -12.80 -4.39 -12.50
N PRO A 13 -13.20 -5.27 -13.45
CA PRO A 13 -12.25 -6.21 -14.05
C PRO A 13 -11.17 -5.53 -14.89
N LEU A 14 -11.54 -4.44 -15.58
CA LEU A 14 -10.58 -3.66 -16.35
C LEU A 14 -9.60 -2.94 -15.43
N PHE A 15 -10.08 -2.40 -14.30
CA PHE A 15 -9.21 -1.82 -13.28
C PHE A 15 -8.17 -2.83 -12.80
N GLU A 16 -8.61 -4.03 -12.39
CA GLU A 16 -7.73 -5.07 -11.87
C GLU A 16 -6.68 -5.49 -12.92
N ALA A 17 -7.09 -5.76 -14.15
CA ALA A 17 -6.16 -6.12 -15.23
C ALA A 17 -5.10 -5.02 -15.47
N LYS A 18 -5.49 -3.75 -15.35
CA LYS A 18 -4.55 -2.62 -15.48
C LYS A 18 -3.63 -2.51 -14.27
N MET A 19 -4.10 -2.80 -13.06
CA MET A 19 -3.26 -2.82 -11.86
C MET A 19 -2.26 -3.97 -11.90
N GLN A 20 -2.67 -5.18 -12.28
CA GLN A 20 -1.78 -6.34 -12.45
C GLN A 20 -0.64 -6.03 -13.42
N LYS A 21 -0.97 -5.43 -14.57
CA LYS A 21 0.05 -4.99 -15.54
C LYS A 21 0.95 -3.88 -14.96
N ALA A 22 0.41 -2.96 -14.17
CA ALA A 22 1.19 -1.88 -13.57
C ALA A 22 2.18 -2.41 -12.53
N VAL A 23 1.75 -3.31 -11.63
CA VAL A 23 2.64 -3.91 -10.64
C VAL A 23 3.70 -4.80 -11.28
N GLU A 24 3.37 -5.53 -12.36
CA GLU A 24 4.36 -6.31 -13.12
C GLU A 24 5.43 -5.40 -13.75
N LEU A 25 5.01 -4.30 -14.38
CA LEU A 25 5.95 -3.33 -14.96
C LEU A 25 6.83 -2.71 -13.88
N GLU A 26 6.25 -2.32 -12.74
CA GLU A 26 7.00 -1.74 -11.63
C GLU A 26 7.99 -2.75 -11.02
N ASP A 27 7.59 -4.00 -10.84
CA ASP A 27 8.45 -5.07 -10.31
C ASP A 27 9.70 -5.29 -11.18
N ARG A 28 9.53 -5.17 -12.52
CA ARG A 28 10.62 -5.28 -13.51
C ARG A 28 11.56 -4.07 -13.54
N THR A 29 11.20 -2.96 -12.89
CA THR A 29 12.10 -1.81 -12.81
C THR A 29 13.09 -1.98 -11.67
N ASN A 30 14.33 -1.52 -11.87
CA ASN A 30 15.26 -1.34 -10.75
C ASN A 30 14.69 -0.33 -9.74
N PHE A 31 15.16 -0.41 -8.50
CA PHE A 31 14.80 0.54 -7.44
C PHE A 31 14.90 1.98 -7.99
N PRO A 32 13.84 2.80 -7.85
CA PRO A 32 13.81 4.12 -8.46
C PRO A 32 14.96 4.98 -7.92
N THR A 33 15.97 5.22 -8.76
CA THR A 33 17.06 6.15 -8.45
C THR A 33 16.58 7.56 -8.75
N GLY A 34 16.23 8.32 -7.72
CA GLY A 34 15.77 9.70 -7.85
C GLY A 34 14.27 9.87 -7.57
N PRO A 35 13.76 11.11 -7.59
CA PRO A 35 12.39 11.41 -7.23
C PRO A 35 11.43 10.65 -8.17
N PRO A 36 10.50 9.83 -7.63
CA PRO A 36 9.56 9.13 -8.48
C PRO A 36 8.67 10.13 -9.22
N SER A 37 8.53 9.96 -10.54
CA SER A 37 7.55 10.72 -11.33
C SER A 37 6.10 10.25 -11.09
N ILE A 38 5.93 9.10 -10.43
CA ILE A 38 4.65 8.49 -10.08
C ILE A 38 4.23 9.00 -8.69
N THR A 39 3.08 9.68 -8.62
CA THR A 39 2.56 10.28 -7.38
C THR A 39 2.16 9.26 -6.31
N LYS A 40 1.85 8.01 -6.69
CA LYS A 40 1.64 6.88 -5.77
C LYS A 40 1.99 5.52 -6.41
N PRO A 41 2.83 4.68 -5.78
CA PRO A 41 3.26 3.38 -6.32
C PRO A 41 2.11 2.45 -6.68
N SER A 42 2.31 1.61 -7.69
CA SER A 42 1.28 0.70 -8.22
C SER A 42 0.89 -0.35 -7.18
N PHE A 43 1.87 -0.83 -6.41
CA PHE A 43 1.64 -1.77 -5.32
C PHE A 43 0.69 -1.21 -4.25
N GLU A 44 0.87 0.05 -3.84
CA GLU A 44 -0.05 0.69 -2.88
C GLU A 44 -1.45 0.85 -3.46
N ARG A 45 -1.57 1.30 -4.72
CA ARG A 45 -2.88 1.47 -5.35
C ARG A 45 -3.62 0.15 -5.49
N TYR A 46 -2.92 -0.91 -5.86
CA TYR A 46 -3.54 -2.21 -6.01
C TYR A 46 -3.90 -2.81 -4.65
N GLY A 47 -3.03 -2.70 -3.64
CA GLY A 47 -3.30 -3.14 -2.28
C GLY A 47 -4.53 -2.47 -1.66
N GLU A 48 -4.71 -1.16 -1.85
CA GLU A 48 -5.91 -0.45 -1.37
C GLU A 48 -7.19 -0.96 -2.01
N TRP A 49 -7.18 -1.14 -3.33
CA TRP A 49 -8.33 -1.70 -4.04
C TRP A 49 -8.63 -3.14 -3.60
N LEU A 50 -7.61 -3.95 -3.32
CA LEU A 50 -7.77 -5.31 -2.81
C LEU A 50 -8.41 -5.32 -1.42
N ILE A 51 -8.04 -4.38 -0.53
CA ILE A 51 -8.72 -4.16 0.77
C ILE A 51 -10.21 -3.86 0.54
N GLU A 52 -10.54 -2.96 -0.39
CA GLU A 52 -11.94 -2.64 -0.73
C GLU A 52 -12.72 -3.86 -1.26
N LYS A 53 -12.04 -4.87 -1.82
CA LYS A 53 -12.64 -6.14 -2.26
C LYS A 53 -12.66 -7.23 -1.19
N GLY A 54 -12.12 -6.96 0.00
CA GLY A 54 -11.97 -7.97 1.05
C GLY A 54 -10.89 -9.02 0.77
N ARG A 55 -10.00 -8.77 -0.20
CA ARG A 55 -8.90 -9.65 -0.60
C ARG A 55 -7.64 -9.30 0.18
N TYR A 56 -7.67 -9.56 1.48
CA TYR A 56 -6.69 -9.02 2.42
C TYR A 56 -5.31 -9.70 2.31
N GLU A 57 -5.19 -11.02 2.06
CA GLU A 57 -3.89 -11.65 1.81
C GLU A 57 -3.17 -11.02 0.62
N GLU A 58 -3.87 -10.88 -0.50
CA GLU A 58 -3.29 -10.30 -1.71
C GLU A 58 -2.91 -8.83 -1.50
N ALA A 59 -3.71 -8.08 -0.74
CA ALA A 59 -3.37 -6.72 -0.35
C ALA A 59 -2.09 -6.68 0.49
N ARG A 60 -1.98 -7.55 1.50
CA ARG A 60 -0.78 -7.69 2.34
C ARG A 60 0.47 -7.94 1.48
N GLU A 61 0.39 -8.84 0.50
CA GLU A 61 1.48 -9.12 -0.44
C GLU A 61 1.88 -7.90 -1.28
N GLN A 62 0.91 -7.10 -1.75
CA GLN A 62 1.26 -5.87 -2.48
C GLN A 62 1.98 -4.87 -1.58
N PHE A 63 1.53 -4.70 -0.33
CA PHE A 63 2.21 -3.80 0.61
C PHE A 63 3.60 -4.31 1.00
N ASP A 64 3.79 -5.62 1.15
CA ASP A 64 5.11 -6.23 1.35
C ASP A 64 6.06 -5.91 0.18
N LYS A 65 5.60 -6.06 -1.06
CA LYS A 65 6.38 -5.67 -2.25
C LYS A 65 6.71 -4.18 -2.26
N ALA A 66 5.76 -3.32 -1.88
CA ALA A 66 6.00 -1.89 -1.77
C ALA A 66 7.10 -1.56 -0.75
N LEU A 67 7.10 -2.25 0.39
CA LEU A 67 8.05 -2.04 1.50
C LEU A 67 9.45 -2.57 1.19
N VAL A 68 9.58 -3.64 0.41
CA VAL A 68 10.89 -4.06 -0.12
C VAL A 68 11.54 -2.95 -0.95
N ARG A 69 10.74 -2.22 -1.74
CA ARG A 69 11.22 -1.16 -2.63
C ARG A 69 11.45 0.17 -1.90
N MET A 70 10.60 0.48 -0.94
CA MET A 70 10.68 1.68 -0.11
C MET A 70 10.46 1.31 1.36
N PRO A 71 11.53 0.90 2.06
CA PRO A 71 11.46 0.62 3.50
C PRO A 71 10.94 1.83 4.29
N ASN A 72 10.28 1.57 5.42
CA ASN A 72 9.73 2.59 6.33
C ASN A 72 8.69 3.53 5.69
N ARG A 73 8.12 3.15 4.55
CA ARG A 73 7.11 3.98 3.89
C ARG A 73 5.77 3.89 4.62
N SER A 74 5.44 4.92 5.40
CA SER A 74 4.29 4.91 6.33
C SER A 74 2.95 4.52 5.68
N LYS A 75 2.62 4.98 4.47
CA LYS A 75 1.33 4.59 3.86
C LYS A 75 1.28 3.11 3.49
N SER A 76 2.40 2.50 3.13
CA SER A 76 2.48 1.06 2.83
C SER A 76 2.38 0.25 4.11
N LEU A 77 3.04 0.70 5.20
CA LEU A 77 2.90 0.10 6.52
C LEU A 77 1.45 0.18 7.03
N LYS A 78 0.78 1.33 6.87
CA LYS A 78 -0.65 1.47 7.23
C LYS A 78 -1.54 0.51 6.43
N GLY A 79 -1.31 0.39 5.13
CA GLY A 79 -2.02 -0.55 4.28
C GLY A 79 -1.81 -2.01 4.71
N LYS A 80 -0.56 -2.40 4.98
CA LYS A 80 -0.21 -3.72 5.52
C LYS A 80 -0.89 -3.98 6.86
N LEU A 81 -0.84 -3.02 7.77
CA LEU A 81 -1.48 -3.09 9.08
C LEU A 81 -2.99 -3.31 8.98
N ALA A 82 -3.66 -2.58 8.09
CA ALA A 82 -5.10 -2.75 7.85
C ALA A 82 -5.43 -4.15 7.32
N ALA A 83 -4.64 -4.65 6.37
CA ALA A 83 -4.80 -6.02 5.85
C ALA A 83 -4.58 -7.07 6.95
N LEU A 84 -3.50 -6.97 7.74
CA LEU A 84 -3.18 -7.89 8.83
C LEU A 84 -4.28 -7.93 9.91
N LYS A 85 -4.81 -6.76 10.30
CA LYS A 85 -5.94 -6.66 11.24
C LYS A 85 -7.19 -7.35 10.70
N ALA A 86 -7.50 -7.16 9.41
CA ALA A 86 -8.63 -7.81 8.77
C ALA A 86 -8.47 -9.34 8.67
N LEU A 87 -7.23 -9.83 8.62
CA LEU A 87 -6.87 -11.25 8.65
C LEU A 87 -6.75 -11.84 10.06
N ASN A 88 -6.94 -11.02 11.10
CA ASN A 88 -6.74 -11.41 12.49
C ASN A 88 -5.31 -11.92 12.79
N GLN A 89 -4.32 -11.47 12.02
CA GLN A 89 -2.89 -11.74 12.23
C GLN A 89 -2.32 -10.69 13.20
N LEU A 90 -2.72 -10.78 14.46
CA LEU A 90 -2.51 -9.71 15.45
C LEU A 90 -1.04 -9.51 15.84
N ASP A 91 -0.25 -10.59 15.89
CA ASP A 91 1.17 -10.51 16.26
C ASP A 91 1.96 -9.68 15.23
N GLU A 92 1.84 -10.01 13.94
CA GLU A 92 2.46 -9.22 12.85
C GLU A 92 1.88 -7.79 12.77
N ALA A 93 0.58 -7.63 13.07
CA ALA A 93 -0.03 -6.30 13.09
C ALA A 93 0.58 -5.41 14.18
N GLU A 94 0.87 -5.97 15.35
CA GLU A 94 1.53 -5.25 16.45
C GLU A 94 2.96 -4.85 16.08
N GLU A 95 3.71 -5.72 15.40
CA GLU A 95 5.05 -5.39 14.90
C GLU A 95 5.01 -4.18 13.94
N VAL A 96 4.10 -4.20 12.97
CA VAL A 96 3.95 -3.09 12.00
C VAL A 96 3.45 -1.82 12.67
N GLN A 97 2.58 -1.92 13.66
CA GLN A 97 2.12 -0.80 14.49
C GLN A 97 3.30 -0.15 15.23
N ASN A 98 4.17 -0.95 15.85
CA ASN A 98 5.36 -0.48 16.55
C ASN A 98 6.35 0.20 15.59
N GLU A 99 6.53 -0.33 14.38
CA GLU A 99 7.37 0.31 13.34
C GLU A 99 6.82 1.70 12.95
N LEU A 100 5.51 1.80 12.74
CA LEU A 100 4.85 3.08 12.47
C LEU A 100 5.05 4.06 13.64
N GLU A 101 4.82 3.64 14.87
CA GLU A 101 5.01 4.49 16.05
C GLU A 101 6.46 4.97 16.18
N ALA A 102 7.44 4.11 15.90
CA ALA A 102 8.85 4.48 15.88
C ALA A 102 9.15 5.55 14.81
N ILE A 103 8.58 5.42 13.60
CA ILE A 103 8.72 6.41 12.52
C ILE A 103 8.17 7.78 12.94
N TYR A 104 7.07 7.81 13.68
CA TYR A 104 6.40 9.04 14.10
C TYR A 104 6.75 9.51 15.51
N ALA A 105 7.67 8.84 16.21
CA ALA A 105 7.97 9.10 17.62
C ALA A 105 8.32 10.57 17.90
N GLN A 106 9.07 11.20 16.98
CA GLN A 106 9.48 12.60 17.07
C GLN A 106 8.67 13.53 16.16
N ALA A 107 7.61 13.04 15.51
CA ALA A 107 6.76 13.87 14.68
C ALA A 107 5.95 14.84 15.55
N ASP A 108 5.59 15.99 14.96
CA ASP A 108 4.66 16.93 15.55
C ASP A 108 3.31 16.24 15.81
N ASP A 109 2.57 16.73 16.81
CA ASP A 109 1.35 16.05 17.29
C ASP A 109 0.23 16.02 16.24
N ASP A 110 0.18 17.01 15.34
CA ASP A 110 -0.73 17.05 14.20
C ASP A 110 -0.38 15.96 13.16
N VAL A 111 0.91 15.67 12.97
CA VAL A 111 1.37 14.57 12.11
C VAL A 111 1.05 13.22 12.75
N LYS A 112 1.14 13.08 14.08
CA LYS A 112 0.75 11.84 14.78
C LYS A 112 -0.73 11.51 14.65
N MET A 113 -1.60 12.47 14.32
CA MET A 113 -3.01 12.18 14.04
C MET A 113 -3.17 11.21 12.86
N PHE A 114 -2.22 11.16 11.91
CA PHE A 114 -2.21 10.19 10.83
C PHE A 114 -2.12 8.73 11.29
N LEU A 115 -1.74 8.44 12.53
CA LEU A 115 -1.73 7.08 13.09
C LEU A 115 -3.12 6.59 13.51
N LYS A 116 -4.08 7.50 13.72
CA LYS A 116 -5.41 7.21 14.28
C LYS A 116 -6.51 7.03 13.24
N GLU A 117 -6.24 7.41 11.99
CA GLU A 117 -7.10 7.21 10.82
C GLU A 117 -6.91 5.82 10.19
#